data_AF-A0A0F9JBK5-F1
#
_entry.id   AF-A0A0F9JBK5-F1
#
_cell.length_a   1.000
_cell.length_b   1.000
_cell.length_c   1.000
_cell.angle_alpha   90.00
_cell.angle_beta   90.00
_cell.angle_gamma   90.00
#
_symmetry.space_group_name_H-M   'P 1'
#
loop_
_entity.id
_entity.type
_entity.pdbx_description
1 polymer ?
#
loop_
_entity_poly.entity_id
_entity_poly.type
_entity_poly.pdbx_seq_one_letter_code
_entity_poly.pdbx_strand_id
1 'polypeptide(L)'
;MFQVRTTCRVCDGDLTPIISLGIQRLTGWTKTPNEAGPEGPLSLVRCTNSPCSLVQLEHTMDADLMWKDADYGYRSSLNPIMLDALENIVKCAQRKVELIDGDIVVDIGSNDGT
;
A
#
# COMPACT_ATOMS: atom_id res chain seq x y z
N MET A 1 -14.02 9.02 -2.43
CA MET A 1 -15.04 8.28 -1.64
C MET A 1 -14.37 7.07 -1.01
N PHE A 2 -14.88 6.54 0.11
CA PHE A 2 -14.33 5.34 0.74
C PHE A 2 -15.39 4.26 0.92
N GLN A 3 -14.95 3.01 1.01
CA GLN A 3 -15.78 1.86 1.34
C GLN A 3 -15.41 1.35 2.73
N VAL A 4 -16.42 1.06 3.55
CA VAL A 4 -16.24 0.40 4.85
C VAL A 4 -16.12 -1.10 4.63
N ARG A 5 -15.11 -1.73 5.24
CA ARG A 5 -14.92 -3.17 5.24
C ARG A 5 -15.63 -3.79 6.42
N THR A 6 -16.53 -4.72 6.13
CA THR A 6 -17.24 -5.51 7.16
C THR A 6 -16.60 -6.88 7.41
N THR A 7 -15.70 -7.33 6.52
CA THR A 7 -15.01 -8.63 6.62
C THR A 7 -13.51 -8.50 6.35
N CYS A 8 -12.74 -9.48 6.82
CA CYS A 8 -11.30 -9.54 6.62
C CYS A 8 -10.91 -9.73 5.14
N ARG A 9 -10.00 -8.89 4.63
CA ARG A 9 -9.47 -8.98 3.25
C ARG A 9 -8.84 -10.32 2.85
N VAL A 10 -8.43 -11.15 3.80
CA VAL A 10 -7.70 -12.40 3.53
C VAL A 10 -8.57 -13.64 3.68
N CYS A 11 -9.52 -13.65 4.61
CA CYS A 11 -10.28 -14.87 4.95
C CYS A 11 -11.78 -14.62 5.20
N ASP A 12 -12.27 -13.42 4.92
CA ASP A 12 -13.66 -12.99 5.12
C ASP A 12 -14.20 -13.10 6.56
N GLY A 13 -13.32 -13.35 7.53
CA GLY A 13 -13.67 -13.42 8.95
C GLY A 13 -14.05 -12.08 9.59
N ASP A 14 -14.63 -12.17 10.79
CA ASP A 14 -15.07 -11.02 11.57
C ASP A 14 -13.91 -10.12 11.99
N LEU A 15 -14.24 -8.86 12.25
CA LEU A 15 -13.31 -7.80 12.57
C LEU A 15 -13.61 -7.23 13.97
N THR A 16 -12.55 -6.97 14.73
CA THR A 16 -12.63 -6.26 16.01
C THR A 16 -11.83 -4.96 15.97
N PRO A 17 -12.36 -3.82 16.45
CA PRO A 17 -11.63 -2.56 16.50
C PRO A 17 -10.36 -2.63 17.35
N ILE A 18 -9.32 -1.90 16.94
CA ILE A 18 -8.08 -1.70 17.72
C ILE A 18 -7.99 -0.23 18.16
N ILE A 19 -7.97 0.68 17.19
CA ILE A 19 -7.80 2.12 17.41
C ILE A 19 -8.43 2.91 16.27
N SER A 20 -9.01 4.07 16.60
CA SER A 20 -9.44 5.08 15.63
C SER A 20 -8.58 6.33 15.79
N LEU A 21 -8.06 6.82 14.67
CA LEU A 21 -7.25 8.04 14.58
C LEU A 21 -8.08 9.22 14.02
N GLY A 22 -9.40 9.07 13.94
CA GLY A 22 -10.31 10.09 13.43
C GLY A 22 -10.23 10.30 11.91
N ILE A 23 -10.68 11.46 11.45
CA ILE A 23 -10.65 11.85 10.03
C ILE A 23 -9.25 12.32 9.67
N GLN A 24 -8.69 11.73 8.60
CA GLN A 24 -7.37 12.03 8.06
C GLN A 24 -7.48 12.41 6.59
N ARG A 25 -6.54 13.24 6.11
CA ARG A 25 -6.44 13.60 4.69
C ARG A 25 -5.49 12.67 3.96
N LEU A 26 -5.76 12.43 2.67
CA LEU A 26 -4.81 11.73 1.80
C LEU A 26 -3.49 12.50 1.72
N THR A 27 -2.38 11.78 1.87
CA THR A 27 -1.04 12.32 1.67
C THR A 27 -0.77 12.54 0.18
N GLY A 28 0.08 13.50 -0.15
CA GLY A 28 0.48 13.75 -1.56
C GLY A 28 -0.52 14.52 -2.41
N TRP A 29 -1.60 15.07 -1.84
CA TRP A 29 -2.49 15.98 -2.57
C TRP A 29 -1.84 17.35 -2.74
N THR A 30 -1.18 17.59 -3.87
CA THR A 30 -0.42 18.83 -4.14
C THR A 30 -0.83 19.52 -5.45
N LYS A 31 -1.95 19.12 -6.05
CA LYS A 31 -2.39 19.64 -7.36
C LYS A 31 -2.57 21.15 -7.37
N THR A 32 -3.06 21.74 -6.28
CA THR A 32 -3.06 23.18 -6.11
C THR A 32 -2.71 23.59 -4.67
N PRO A 33 -1.94 24.67 -4.48
CA PRO A 33 -1.70 25.22 -3.15
C PRO A 33 -3.03 25.58 -2.46
N ASN A 34 -3.18 25.16 -1.20
CA ASN A 34 -4.36 25.39 -0.35
C ASN A 34 -5.65 24.64 -0.73
N GLU A 35 -5.61 23.70 -1.68
CA GLU A 35 -6.74 22.79 -1.90
C GLU A 35 -6.78 21.70 -0.84
N ALA A 36 -7.92 21.57 -0.17
CA ALA A 36 -8.17 20.50 0.77
C ALA A 36 -8.36 19.20 -0.01
N GLY A 37 -7.36 18.31 0.06
CA GLY A 37 -7.46 16.98 -0.53
C GLY A 37 -8.52 16.11 0.15
N PRO A 38 -8.90 14.99 -0.50
CA PRO A 38 -9.88 14.05 0.04
C PRO A 38 -9.53 13.58 1.44
N GLU A 39 -10.55 13.39 2.27
CA GLU A 39 -10.42 12.92 3.65
C GLU A 39 -11.30 11.71 3.92
N GLY A 40 -10.92 10.94 4.94
CA GLY A 40 -11.66 9.77 5.38
C GLY A 40 -11.23 9.32 6.77
N PRO A 41 -12.06 8.51 7.45
CA PRO A 41 -11.72 7.94 8.75
C PRO A 41 -10.55 6.95 8.64
N LEU A 42 -9.63 7.02 9.60
CA LEU A 42 -8.50 6.12 9.74
C LEU A 42 -8.68 5.27 11.00
N SER A 43 -9.21 4.06 10.82
CA SER A 43 -9.44 3.09 11.90
C SER A 43 -8.72 1.79 11.58
N LEU A 44 -8.05 1.22 12.58
CA LEU A 44 -7.45 -0.12 12.53
C LEU A 44 -8.38 -1.13 13.18
N VAL A 45 -8.57 -2.24 12.49
CA VAL A 45 -9.33 -3.41 12.93
C VAL A 45 -8.48 -4.67 12.78
N ARG A 46 -8.73 -5.69 13.59
CA ARG A 46 -8.05 -6.99 13.53
C ARG A 46 -9.06 -8.09 13.19
N CYS A 47 -8.66 -9.02 12.33
CA CYS A 47 -9.42 -10.25 12.13
C CYS A 47 -9.42 -11.11 13.40
N THR A 48 -10.59 -11.63 13.77
CA THR A 48 -10.76 -12.49 14.95
C THR A 48 -10.43 -13.96 14.67
N ASN A 49 -10.40 -14.37 13.39
CA ASN A 49 -10.09 -15.75 13.01
C ASN A 49 -8.61 -16.09 13.26
N SER A 50 -8.40 -17.30 13.78
CA SER A 50 -7.08 -17.95 13.86
C SER A 50 -6.97 -18.99 12.74
N PRO A 51 -5.85 -19.06 12.00
CA PRO A 51 -4.59 -18.36 12.24
C PRO A 51 -4.49 -16.97 11.61
N CYS A 52 -5.53 -16.46 10.94
CA CYS A 52 -5.43 -15.26 10.11
C CYS A 52 -4.92 -14.02 10.87
N SER A 53 -5.63 -13.56 11.91
CA SER A 53 -5.24 -12.45 12.79
C SER A 53 -4.83 -11.12 12.12
N LEU A 54 -5.13 -10.93 10.83
CA LEU A 54 -4.72 -9.75 10.04
C LEU A 54 -5.19 -8.44 10.67
N VAL A 55 -4.25 -7.52 10.89
CA VAL A 55 -4.53 -6.11 11.16
C VAL A 55 -4.68 -5.37 9.83
N GLN A 56 -5.74 -4.59 9.69
CA GLN A 56 -6.04 -3.87 8.45
C GLN A 56 -6.78 -2.56 8.72
N LEU A 57 -6.83 -1.68 7.72
CA LEU A 57 -7.70 -0.52 7.75
C LEU A 57 -9.17 -0.93 7.57
N GLU A 58 -10.05 -0.40 8.40
CA GLU A 58 -11.50 -0.59 8.26
C GLU A 58 -12.04 0.07 6.99
N HIS A 59 -11.44 1.18 6.56
CA HIS A 59 -11.90 1.95 5.40
C HIS A 59 -10.91 1.79 4.23
N THR A 60 -11.42 1.51 3.03
CA THR A 60 -10.67 1.54 1.78
C THR A 60 -11.01 2.82 1.04
N MET A 61 -10.05 3.73 0.92
CA MET A 61 -10.15 4.87 0.01
C MET A 61 -10.10 4.37 -1.44
N ASP A 62 -10.77 5.10 -2.34
CA ASP A 62 -10.61 4.89 -3.78
C ASP A 62 -9.13 4.99 -4.17
N ALA A 63 -8.63 3.97 -4.84
CA ALA A 63 -7.22 3.86 -5.22
C ALA A 63 -6.85 4.91 -6.27
N ASP A 64 -7.78 5.30 -7.14
CA ASP A 64 -7.51 6.27 -8.19
C ASP A 64 -7.19 7.65 -7.58
N LEU A 65 -7.77 7.98 -6.42
CA LEU A 65 -7.44 9.19 -5.66
C LEU A 65 -5.98 9.27 -5.19
N MET A 66 -5.31 8.13 -5.01
CA MET A 66 -3.93 8.08 -4.51
C MET A 66 -2.91 7.89 -5.63
N TRP A 67 -3.25 7.11 -6.66
CA TRP A 67 -2.27 6.63 -7.64
C TRP A 67 -2.44 7.23 -9.04
N LYS A 68 -3.61 7.78 -9.36
CA LYS A 68 -3.88 8.41 -10.67
C LYS A 68 -4.15 9.90 -10.54
N ASP A 69 -5.03 10.25 -9.61
CA ASP A 69 -5.52 11.62 -9.44
C ASP A 69 -4.68 12.42 -8.47
N ALA A 70 -4.00 11.80 -7.51
CA ALA A 70 -2.90 12.48 -6.82
C ALA A 70 -1.64 12.25 -7.67
N ASP A 71 -0.90 13.32 -7.98
CA ASP A 71 0.42 13.18 -8.59
C ASP A 71 1.30 12.42 -7.61
N TYR A 72 1.48 11.11 -7.82
CA TYR A 72 2.26 10.26 -6.92
C TYR A 72 3.72 10.71 -6.93
N GLY A 73 4.07 11.57 -5.97
CA GLY A 73 5.33 12.31 -5.96
C GLY A 73 6.52 11.53 -5.41
N TYR A 74 6.34 10.27 -5.01
CA TYR A 74 7.43 9.45 -4.48
C TYR A 74 8.18 8.74 -5.62
N ARG A 75 9.50 8.89 -5.63
CA ARG A 75 10.42 8.25 -6.57
C ARG A 75 11.47 7.46 -5.80
N SER A 76 11.52 6.15 -6.02
CA SER A 76 12.41 5.23 -5.31
C SER A 76 13.89 5.55 -5.56
N SER A 77 14.23 5.97 -6.78
CA SER A 77 15.61 6.30 -7.18
C SER A 77 16.26 7.44 -6.40
N LEU A 78 15.47 8.28 -5.72
CA LEU A 78 15.98 9.48 -5.03
C LEU A 78 16.72 9.17 -3.72
N ASN A 79 16.57 7.97 -3.17
CA ASN A 79 17.20 7.58 -1.90
C ASN A 79 18.19 6.42 -2.12
N PRO A 80 19.51 6.63 -1.95
CA PRO A 80 20.51 5.57 -2.08
C PRO A 80 20.25 4.34 -1.20
N ILE A 81 19.67 4.52 -0.01
CA ILE A 81 19.32 3.40 0.87
C ILE A 81 18.22 2.54 0.23
N MET A 82 17.30 3.14 -0.53
CA MET A 82 16.27 2.40 -1.24
C MET A 82 16.84 1.65 -2.46
N LEU A 83 17.81 2.24 -3.16
CA LEU A 83 18.53 1.56 -4.25
C LEU A 83 19.15 0.25 -3.75
N ASP A 84 19.92 0.34 -2.66
CA ASP A 84 20.59 -0.82 -2.07
C ASP A 84 19.58 -1.88 -1.59
N ALA A 85 18.45 -1.44 -1.03
CA ALA A 85 17.39 -2.34 -0.57
C ALA A 85 16.70 -3.08 -1.74
N LEU A 86 16.39 -2.39 -2.84
CA LEU A 86 15.78 -2.98 -4.04
C LEU A 86 16.73 -3.96 -4.72
N GLU A 87 18.02 -3.61 -4.86
CA GLU A 87 19.03 -4.52 -5.39
C GLU A 87 19.16 -5.79 -4.52
N ASN A 88 19.09 -5.64 -3.20
CA ASN A 88 19.12 -6.78 -2.28
C ASN A 88 17.87 -7.68 -2.43
N ILE A 89 16.68 -7.14 -2.72
CA ILE A 89 15.49 -7.95 -3.00
C ILE A 89 15.72 -8.85 -4.22
N VAL A 90 16.28 -8.30 -5.30
CA VAL A 90 16.62 -9.07 -6.52
C VAL A 90 17.63 -10.17 -6.19
N LYS A 91 18.72 -9.83 -5.49
CA LYS A 91 19.72 -10.81 -5.02
C LYS A 91 19.09 -11.90 -4.15
N CYS A 92 18.11 -11.58 -3.31
CA CYS A 92 17.38 -12.54 -2.49
C CYS A 92 16.51 -13.48 -3.33
N ALA A 93 15.84 -12.96 -4.35
CA ALA A 93 15.00 -13.75 -5.25
C ALA A 93 15.85 -14.74 -6.09
N GLN A 94 16.98 -14.29 -6.63
CA GLN A 94 17.92 -15.12 -7.41
C GLN A 94 18.56 -16.25 -6.60
N ARG A 95 18.55 -16.19 -5.27
CA ARG A 95 18.97 -17.32 -4.41
C ARG A 95 17.90 -18.41 -4.26
N LYS A 96 16.64 -18.10 -4.58
CA LYS A 96 15.50 -19.03 -4.47
C LYS A 96 15.12 -19.66 -5.80
N VAL A 97 15.39 -18.94 -6.89
CA VAL A 97 15.05 -19.34 -8.26
C VAL A 97 16.22 -18.98 -9.17
N GLU A 98 16.64 -19.93 -10.01
CA GLU A 98 17.58 -19.68 -11.10
C GLU A 98 16.82 -19.03 -12.27
N LEU A 99 17.26 -17.85 -12.70
CA LEU A 99 16.71 -17.17 -13.87
C LEU A 99 17.55 -17.53 -15.10
N ILE A 100 16.88 -17.88 -16.19
CA ILE A 100 17.52 -18.13 -17.48
C ILE A 100 17.06 -17.14 -18.54
N ASP A 101 17.81 -17.04 -19.63
CA ASP A 101 17.46 -16.20 -20.76
C ASP A 101 16.08 -16.57 -21.31
N GLY A 102 15.22 -15.55 -21.45
CA GLY A 102 13.84 -15.70 -21.92
C GLY A 102 12.79 -15.79 -20.81
N ASP A 103 13.20 -15.87 -19.54
CA ASP A 103 12.27 -15.81 -18.40
C ASP A 103 11.61 -14.42 -18.28
N ILE A 104 10.39 -14.42 -17.74
CA ILE A 104 9.59 -13.20 -17.53
C ILE A 104 9.59 -12.84 -16.05
N VAL A 105 10.00 -11.61 -15.74
CA VAL A 105 9.93 -11.03 -14.39
C VAL A 105 8.82 -9.99 -14.36
N VAL A 106 7.95 -10.08 -13.34
CA VAL A 106 6.86 -9.13 -13.12
C VAL A 106 7.09 -8.40 -11.81
N ASP A 107 7.16 -7.08 -11.87
CA ASP A 107 7.25 -6.19 -10.72
C ASP A 107 5.95 -5.37 -10.60
N ILE A 108 5.22 -5.55 -9.48
CA ILE A 108 3.94 -4.90 -9.23
C ILE A 108 4.19 -3.69 -8.32
N GLY A 109 3.99 -2.50 -8.87
CA GLY A 109 4.28 -1.24 -8.16
C GLY A 109 5.75 -0.80 -8.30
N SER A 110 6.37 -1.10 -9.44
CA SER A 110 7.78 -0.79 -9.77
C SER A 110 8.17 0.70 -9.73
N ASN A 111 7.20 1.60 -9.52
CA ASN A 111 7.41 3.04 -9.42
C ASN A 111 8.13 3.62 -10.64
N ASP A 112 9.37 4.11 -10.49
CA ASP A 112 10.21 4.69 -11.53
C ASP A 112 11.13 3.66 -12.22
N GLY A 113 10.98 2.38 -11.91
CA GLY A 113 11.73 1.28 -12.53
C GLY A 113 13.18 1.16 -12.07
N THR A 114 13.46 1.70 -10.88
CA THR A 114 14.73 1.58 -10.15
C THR A 114 15.15 0.12 -9.95
#